data_AF-T1A507-F1
#
_entry.id   AF-T1A507-F1
#
_cell.length_a   1.000
_cell.length_b   1.000
_cell.length_c   1.000
_cell.angle_alpha   90.00
_cell.angle_beta   90.00
_cell.angle_gamma   90.00
#
_symmetry.space_group_name_H-M   'P 1'
#
loop_
_entity.id
_entity.type
_entity.pdbx_description
1 polymer ?
#
loop_
_entity_poly.entity_id
_entity_poly.type
_entity_poly.pdbx_seq_one_letter_code
_entity_poly.pdbx_strand_id
1 'polypeptide(L)'
;NATVGKADYRRQLVTNQSARCLSAYLYSAAGCGESTTDLAWDGHGLIVDYGNILAESTRYTPTDQLITADLDLLRLHQERMRQNTFAQACFHHQRELETFDTVRMAPLKDPRPCPRVQPVPTRFPYVPGASDQRDERCAEVFNIQVQGLATRLRATGLKTLVLGVSGGLDSTHALLVCC
;
A
#
# COMPACT_ATOMS: atom_id res chain seq x y z
N ASN A 1 -4.57 -19.14 -16.38
CA ASN A 1 -3.77 -19.08 -17.61
C ASN A 1 -2.85 -17.85 -17.65
N ALA A 2 -1.73 -17.98 -18.33
CA ALA A 2 -0.72 -16.96 -18.59
C ALA A 2 -0.90 -16.42 -20.01
N THR A 3 -0.94 -15.09 -20.15
CA THR A 3 -0.93 -14.38 -21.43
C THR A 3 -0.06 -13.13 -21.28
N VAL A 4 0.39 -12.55 -22.39
CA VAL A 4 1.21 -11.32 -22.38
C VAL A 4 0.47 -10.21 -21.63
N GLY A 5 1.18 -9.48 -20.76
CA GLY A 5 0.65 -8.38 -19.94
C GLY A 5 -0.22 -8.80 -18.74
N LYS A 6 -0.61 -10.08 -18.63
CA LYS A 6 -1.54 -10.51 -17.58
C LYS A 6 -0.96 -10.45 -16.17
N ALA A 7 0.35 -10.60 -16.02
CA ALA A 7 1.01 -10.50 -14.72
C ALA A 7 0.90 -9.07 -14.15
N ASP A 8 1.17 -8.05 -14.96
CA ASP A 8 1.04 -6.65 -14.54
C ASP A 8 -0.42 -6.31 -14.23
N TYR A 9 -1.35 -6.80 -15.07
CA TYR A 9 -2.78 -6.66 -14.80
C TYR A 9 -3.20 -7.30 -13.48
N ARG A 10 -2.70 -8.51 -13.15
CA ARG A 10 -2.94 -9.15 -11.85
C ARG A 10 -2.37 -8.34 -10.70
N ARG A 11 -1.14 -7.84 -10.82
CA ARG A 11 -0.53 -6.96 -9.80
C ARG A 11 -1.42 -5.74 -9.56
N GLN A 12 -1.87 -5.06 -10.61
CA GLN A 12 -2.76 -3.90 -10.49
C GLN A 12 -4.08 -4.25 -9.79
N LEU A 13 -4.75 -5.33 -10.20
CA LEU A 13 -6.02 -5.74 -9.59
C LEU A 13 -5.87 -6.10 -8.11
N VAL A 14 -4.92 -6.96 -7.79
CA VAL A 14 -4.70 -7.45 -6.42
C VAL A 14 -4.29 -6.29 -5.50
N THR A 15 -3.41 -5.42 -5.99
CA THR A 15 -2.95 -4.22 -5.27
C THR A 15 -4.09 -3.24 -5.02
N ASN A 16 -4.88 -2.95 -6.06
CA ASN A 16 -6.03 -2.06 -5.96
C ASN A 16 -7.11 -2.62 -5.02
N GLN A 17 -7.38 -3.91 -5.11
CA GLN A 17 -8.38 -4.58 -4.25
C GLN A 17 -7.97 -4.53 -2.77
N SER A 18 -6.71 -4.85 -2.46
CA SER A 18 -6.16 -4.74 -1.10
C SER A 18 -6.26 -3.32 -0.55
N ALA A 19 -5.88 -2.31 -1.35
CA ALA A 19 -5.92 -0.91 -0.95
C ALA A 19 -7.37 -0.43 -0.70
N ARG A 20 -8.29 -0.72 -1.62
CA ARG A 20 -9.70 -0.27 -1.52
C ARG A 20 -10.45 -0.94 -0.35
N CYS A 21 -10.15 -2.19 -0.05
CA CYS A 21 -10.80 -2.94 1.02
C CYS A 21 -10.12 -2.78 2.38
N LEU A 22 -9.06 -1.97 2.49
CA LEU A 22 -8.27 -1.80 3.71
C LEU A 22 -7.89 -3.18 4.29
N SER A 23 -7.34 -4.06 3.44
CA SER A 23 -7.10 -5.46 3.78
C SER A 23 -5.77 -5.96 3.22
N ALA A 24 -5.30 -7.08 3.76
CA ALA A 24 -4.37 -7.92 3.05
C ALA A 24 -5.10 -8.69 1.93
N TYR A 25 -4.37 -9.08 0.89
CA TYR A 25 -4.87 -9.92 -0.20
C TYR A 25 -3.82 -10.95 -0.59
N LEU A 26 -4.20 -12.22 -0.56
CA LEU A 26 -3.35 -13.35 -0.93
C LEU A 26 -3.89 -13.94 -2.24
N TYR A 27 -3.05 -13.93 -3.26
CA TYR A 27 -3.37 -14.47 -4.57
C TYR A 27 -2.46 -15.66 -4.87
N SER A 28 -3.05 -16.73 -5.39
CA SER A 28 -2.34 -17.92 -5.88
C SER A 28 -2.96 -18.34 -7.21
N ALA A 29 -2.10 -18.58 -8.21
CA ALA A 29 -2.49 -19.10 -9.51
C ALA A 29 -1.78 -20.41 -9.79
N ALA A 30 -2.46 -21.28 -10.54
CA ALA A 30 -1.89 -22.54 -10.98
C ALA A 30 -0.63 -22.33 -11.86
N GLY A 31 0.29 -23.29 -11.77
CA GLY A 31 1.63 -23.22 -12.34
C GLY A 31 1.98 -24.47 -13.14
N CYS A 32 3.22 -24.93 -13.00
CA CYS A 32 3.71 -26.13 -13.66
C CYS A 32 2.87 -27.37 -13.28
N GLY A 33 2.63 -28.27 -14.23
CA GLY A 33 1.86 -29.51 -14.04
C GLY A 33 0.40 -29.44 -14.52
N GLU A 34 -0.12 -28.25 -14.79
CA GLU A 34 -1.44 -28.08 -15.40
C GLU A 34 -1.46 -28.46 -16.88
N SER A 35 -2.62 -28.90 -17.38
CA SER A 35 -2.80 -29.22 -18.79
C SER A 35 -2.54 -28.00 -19.68
N THR A 36 -1.74 -28.18 -20.73
CA THR A 36 -1.33 -27.12 -21.66
C THR A 36 -1.93 -27.26 -23.06
N THR A 37 -3.01 -28.02 -23.23
CA THR A 37 -3.63 -28.25 -24.55
C THR A 37 -3.97 -26.93 -25.27
N ASP A 38 -4.57 -25.97 -24.56
CA ASP A 38 -5.00 -24.68 -25.13
C ASP A 38 -4.46 -23.45 -24.37
N LEU A 39 -3.86 -23.63 -23.19
CA LEU A 39 -3.51 -22.55 -22.26
C LEU A 39 -2.13 -22.77 -21.64
N ALA A 40 -1.46 -21.69 -21.27
CA ALA A 40 -0.24 -21.71 -20.47
C ALA A 40 -0.50 -21.30 -19.01
N TRP A 41 0.42 -21.61 -18.10
CA TRP A 41 0.32 -21.34 -16.67
C TRP A 41 1.66 -20.84 -16.14
N ASP A 42 1.65 -19.85 -15.24
CA ASP A 42 2.85 -19.14 -14.79
C ASP A 42 3.11 -19.22 -13.29
N GLY A 43 2.23 -19.84 -12.50
CA GLY A 43 2.44 -20.08 -11.06
C GLY A 43 2.53 -18.79 -10.24
N HIS A 44 1.83 -17.74 -10.67
CA HIS A 44 1.93 -16.42 -10.06
C HIS A 44 1.25 -16.36 -8.69
N GLY A 45 2.02 -16.05 -7.66
CA GLY A 45 1.57 -15.85 -6.29
C GLY A 45 1.92 -14.45 -5.83
N LEU A 46 1.01 -13.80 -5.10
CA LEU A 46 1.18 -12.46 -4.55
C LEU A 46 0.67 -12.42 -3.11
N ILE A 47 1.44 -11.80 -2.22
CA ILE A 47 0.98 -11.37 -0.91
C ILE A 47 1.03 -9.85 -0.88
N VAL A 48 -0.13 -9.22 -0.70
CA VAL A 48 -0.27 -7.76 -0.69
C VAL A 48 -0.87 -7.31 0.63
N ASP A 49 -0.30 -6.26 1.22
CA ASP A 49 -0.80 -5.62 2.42
C ASP A 49 -1.04 -4.13 2.18
N TYR A 50 -2.32 -3.75 2.25
CA TYR A 50 -2.80 -2.39 2.02
C TYR A 50 -2.19 -1.72 0.77
N GLY A 51 -2.30 -2.41 -0.37
CA GLY A 51 -1.76 -1.92 -1.64
C GLY A 51 -0.23 -2.00 -1.79
N ASN A 52 0.48 -2.66 -0.88
CA ASN A 52 1.92 -2.89 -1.00
C ASN A 52 2.18 -4.39 -1.21
N ILE A 53 2.89 -4.74 -2.28
CA ILE A 53 3.31 -6.12 -2.50
C ILE A 53 4.40 -6.46 -1.48
N LEU A 54 4.15 -7.43 -0.60
CA LEU A 54 5.10 -7.90 0.41
C LEU A 54 5.94 -9.07 -0.11
N ALA A 55 5.34 -9.96 -0.90
CA ALA A 55 6.02 -11.08 -1.52
C ALA A 55 5.39 -11.43 -2.86
N GLU A 56 6.21 -11.90 -3.79
CA GLU A 56 5.80 -12.34 -5.11
C GLU A 56 6.56 -13.62 -5.47
N SER A 57 5.87 -14.62 -6.04
CA SER A 57 6.51 -15.86 -6.49
C SER A 57 7.33 -15.64 -7.76
N THR A 58 8.31 -16.51 -8.00
CA THR A 58 9.00 -16.54 -9.29
C THR A 58 8.08 -17.17 -10.33
N ARG A 59 7.80 -16.45 -11.43
CA ARG A 59 6.93 -16.95 -12.50
C ARG A 59 7.66 -17.98 -13.36
N TYR A 60 6.89 -18.94 -13.90
CA TYR A 60 7.39 -20.00 -14.79
C TYR A 60 8.40 -20.97 -14.18
N THR A 61 8.41 -21.09 -12.85
CA THR A 61 9.25 -22.06 -12.14
C THR A 61 8.70 -23.49 -12.32
N PRO A 62 9.56 -24.48 -12.58
CA PRO A 62 9.13 -25.88 -12.74
C PRO A 62 8.81 -26.59 -11.42
N THR A 63 9.24 -26.03 -10.29
CA THR A 63 9.04 -26.56 -8.94
C THR A 63 7.96 -25.81 -8.18
N ASP A 64 7.34 -26.51 -7.22
CA ASP A 64 6.40 -25.92 -6.27
C ASP A 64 7.06 -24.80 -5.47
N GLN A 65 6.27 -23.78 -5.14
CA GLN A 65 6.72 -22.60 -4.40
C GLN A 65 5.77 -22.28 -3.26
N LEU A 66 6.35 -21.87 -2.14
CA LEU A 66 5.64 -21.26 -1.03
C LEU A 66 6.26 -19.88 -0.79
N ILE A 67 5.44 -18.84 -0.89
CA ILE A 67 5.81 -17.49 -0.47
C ILE A 67 5.16 -17.19 0.88
N THR A 68 5.87 -16.48 1.74
CA THR A 68 5.42 -16.12 3.09
C THR A 68 5.76 -14.66 3.36
N ALA A 69 4.90 -13.96 4.09
CA ALA A 69 5.15 -12.61 4.57
C ALA A 69 4.38 -12.36 5.87
N ASP A 70 4.88 -11.44 6.69
CA ASP A 70 4.18 -10.98 7.87
C ASP A 70 3.23 -9.81 7.52
N LEU A 71 1.96 -9.94 7.94
CA LEU A 71 0.94 -8.91 7.74
C LEU A 71 0.84 -8.00 8.96
N ASP A 72 0.73 -6.69 8.75
CA ASP A 72 0.49 -5.74 9.83
C ASP A 72 -1.02 -5.55 10.08
N LEU A 73 -1.60 -6.51 10.81
CA LEU A 73 -3.03 -6.46 11.14
C LEU A 73 -3.39 -5.25 12.01
N LEU A 74 -2.44 -4.72 12.79
CA LEU A 74 -2.65 -3.53 13.60
C LEU A 74 -2.77 -2.29 12.72
N ARG A 75 -1.89 -2.14 11.72
CA ARG A 75 -2.00 -1.09 10.70
C ARG A 75 -3.33 -1.17 9.98
N LEU A 76 -3.75 -2.34 9.51
CA LEU A 76 -5.04 -2.51 8.83
C LEU A 76 -6.22 -2.10 9.72
N HIS A 77 -6.18 -2.47 10.99
CA HIS A 77 -7.19 -2.04 11.95
C HIS A 77 -7.21 -0.52 12.14
N GLN A 78 -6.04 0.09 12.31
CA GLN A 78 -5.90 1.55 12.46
C GLN A 78 -6.37 2.32 11.23
N GLU A 79 -6.04 1.87 10.03
CA GLU A 79 -6.50 2.51 8.79
C GLU A 79 -8.03 2.44 8.65
N ARG A 80 -8.65 1.31 9.01
CA ARG A 80 -10.12 1.19 9.05
C ARG A 80 -10.77 2.12 10.07
N MET A 81 -10.12 2.36 11.20
CA MET A 81 -10.60 3.32 12.20
C MET A 81 -10.45 4.77 11.75
N ARG A 82 -9.38 5.11 11.02
CA ARG A 82 -9.12 6.47 10.54
C ARG A 82 -9.99 6.84 9.34
N GLN A 83 -10.25 5.89 8.44
CA GLN A 83 -11.02 6.13 7.24
C GLN A 83 -12.52 5.97 7.48
N ASN A 84 -13.17 7.02 7.99
CA ASN A 84 -14.60 7.02 8.32
C ASN A 84 -15.53 6.59 7.17
N THR A 85 -15.13 6.81 5.91
CA THR A 85 -15.91 6.37 4.74
C THR A 85 -16.01 4.84 4.65
N PHE A 86 -15.05 4.09 5.21
CA PHE A 86 -15.13 2.64 5.33
C PHE A 86 -16.26 2.23 6.27
N ALA A 87 -16.32 2.84 7.46
CA ALA A 87 -17.40 2.60 8.43
C ALA A 87 -18.77 3.00 7.88
N GLN A 88 -18.84 4.13 7.15
CA GLN A 88 -20.06 4.55 6.45
C GLN A 88 -20.51 3.54 5.39
N ALA A 89 -19.58 2.97 4.62
CA ALA A 89 -19.90 1.92 3.65
C ALA A 89 -20.43 0.65 4.35
N CYS A 90 -19.82 0.24 5.47
CA CYS A 90 -20.33 -0.88 6.27
C CYS A 90 -21.74 -0.63 6.79
N PHE A 91 -22.03 0.60 7.24
CA PHE A 91 -23.37 0.97 7.68
C PHE A 91 -24.39 0.95 6.54
N HIS A 92 -24.03 1.53 5.39
CA HIS A 92 -24.90 1.57 4.21
C HIS A 92 -25.25 0.16 3.69
N HIS A 93 -24.29 -0.76 3.75
CA HIS A 93 -24.40 -2.14 3.28
C HIS A 93 -24.70 -3.16 4.39
N GLN A 94 -25.18 -2.70 5.56
CA GLN A 94 -25.32 -3.54 6.75
C GLN A 94 -26.17 -4.80 6.48
N ARG A 95 -27.28 -4.67 5.76
CA ARG A 95 -28.17 -5.80 5.44
C ARG A 95 -27.48 -6.88 4.61
N GLU A 96 -26.62 -6.49 3.67
CA GLU A 96 -25.87 -7.46 2.86
C GLU A 96 -24.75 -8.10 3.70
N LEU A 97 -24.10 -7.33 4.56
CA LEU A 97 -23.07 -7.85 5.46
C LEU A 97 -23.62 -8.86 6.48
N GLU A 98 -24.86 -8.68 6.93
CA GLU A 98 -25.54 -9.61 7.84
C GLU A 98 -25.82 -10.99 7.21
N THR A 99 -25.73 -11.11 5.88
CA THR A 99 -25.88 -12.40 5.17
C THR A 99 -24.64 -13.28 5.20
N PHE A 100 -23.51 -12.76 5.69
CA PHE A 100 -22.26 -13.52 5.75
C PHE A 100 -22.25 -14.48 6.94
N ASP A 101 -22.03 -15.77 6.66
CA ASP A 101 -21.82 -16.76 7.70
C ASP A 101 -20.44 -16.60 8.37
N THR A 102 -20.44 -16.30 9.67
CA THR A 102 -19.20 -16.22 10.45
C THR A 102 -18.88 -17.57 11.09
N VAL A 103 -17.95 -18.31 10.47
CA VAL A 103 -17.41 -19.55 11.04
C VAL A 103 -16.34 -19.21 12.09
N ARG A 104 -16.65 -19.43 13.36
CA ARG A 104 -15.69 -19.22 14.46
C ARG A 104 -14.78 -20.42 14.59
N MET A 105 -13.48 -20.19 14.44
CA MET A 105 -12.45 -21.21 14.67
C MET A 105 -11.84 -21.03 16.07
N ALA A 106 -11.55 -22.13 16.74
CA ALA A 106 -10.83 -22.09 18.01
C ALA A 106 -9.41 -21.53 17.77
N PRO A 107 -8.84 -20.76 18.73
CA PRO A 107 -7.45 -20.34 18.65
C PRO A 107 -6.52 -21.55 18.50
N LEU A 108 -5.42 -21.37 17.77
CA LEU A 108 -4.37 -22.37 17.66
C LEU A 108 -3.84 -22.70 19.06
N LYS A 109 -3.88 -23.99 19.43
CA LYS A 109 -3.25 -24.47 20.65
C LYS A 109 -1.74 -24.56 20.40
N ASP A 110 -0.95 -23.87 21.23
CA ASP A 110 0.52 -23.86 21.19
C ASP A 110 1.12 -23.34 19.86
N PRO A 111 1.02 -22.03 19.57
CA PRO A 111 1.65 -21.45 18.40
C PRO A 111 3.18 -21.53 18.53
N ARG A 112 3.80 -22.37 17.69
CA ARG A 112 5.25 -22.41 17.57
C ARG A 112 5.77 -21.01 17.17
N PRO A 113 6.88 -20.53 17.76
CA PRO A 113 7.49 -19.27 17.33
C PRO A 113 7.84 -19.36 15.84
N CYS A 114 7.20 -18.54 15.03
CA CYS A 114 7.57 -18.37 13.63
C CYS A 114 8.55 -17.20 13.55
N PRO A 115 9.75 -17.37 12.97
CA PRO A 115 10.63 -16.25 12.69
C PRO A 115 9.89 -15.24 11.82
N ARG A 116 9.92 -13.97 12.21
CA ARG A 116 9.32 -12.90 11.41
C ARG A 116 9.97 -12.88 10.03
N VAL A 117 9.14 -12.98 8.99
CA VAL A 117 9.49 -12.67 7.60
C VAL A 117 9.18 -11.19 7.39
N GLN A 118 9.72 -10.32 8.26
CA GLN A 118 9.56 -8.88 8.10
C GLN A 118 10.64 -8.36 7.14
N PRO A 119 10.26 -7.59 6.10
CA PRO A 119 11.19 -6.65 5.52
C PRO A 119 11.72 -5.74 6.64
N VAL A 120 13.02 -5.46 6.64
CA VAL A 120 13.61 -4.50 7.59
C VAL A 120 12.81 -3.19 7.49
N PRO A 121 12.21 -2.69 8.60
CA PRO A 121 11.49 -1.43 8.57
C PRO A 121 12.36 -0.35 7.94
N THR A 122 11.78 0.46 7.05
CA THR A 122 12.54 1.53 6.43
C THR A 122 13.12 2.42 7.52
N ARG A 123 14.44 2.68 7.46
CA ARG A 123 15.12 3.51 8.47
C ARG A 123 14.51 4.91 8.55
N PHE A 124 13.95 5.39 7.45
CA PHE A 124 13.32 6.69 7.31
C PHE A 124 11.91 6.53 6.71
N PRO A 125 10.87 6.37 7.55
CA PRO A 125 9.50 6.17 7.07
C PRO A 125 8.99 7.26 6.12
N TYR A 126 9.49 8.50 6.29
CA TYR A 126 9.11 9.66 5.48
C TYR A 126 10.03 9.89 4.27
N VAL A 127 11.13 9.16 4.14
CA VAL A 127 12.11 9.35 3.05
C VAL A 127 12.29 8.04 2.30
N PRO A 128 11.86 7.96 1.02
CA PRO A 128 12.06 6.76 0.21
C PRO A 128 13.52 6.29 0.15
N GLY A 129 13.71 4.98 0.10
CA GLY A 129 15.05 4.39 -0.07
C GLY A 129 15.63 4.60 -1.47
N ALA A 130 14.78 4.54 -2.50
CA ALA A 130 15.16 4.70 -3.92
C ALA A 130 15.25 6.18 -4.31
N SER A 131 16.25 6.56 -5.11
CA SER A 131 16.54 7.97 -5.44
C SER A 131 15.48 8.61 -6.32
N ASP A 132 15.00 7.89 -7.33
CA ASP A 132 13.91 8.31 -8.21
C ASP A 132 12.63 8.64 -7.43
N GLN A 133 12.24 7.77 -6.49
CA GLN A 133 11.08 8.01 -5.64
C GLN A 133 11.28 9.17 -4.66
N ARG A 134 12.52 9.42 -4.21
CA ARG A 134 12.81 10.58 -3.34
C ARG A 134 12.59 11.89 -4.08
N ASP A 135 13.13 12.00 -5.30
CA ASP A 135 13.04 13.22 -6.08
C ASP A 135 11.58 13.57 -6.39
N GLU A 136 10.79 12.57 -6.80
CA GLU A 136 9.37 12.73 -7.05
C GLU A 136 8.61 13.18 -5.79
N ARG A 137 8.84 12.55 -4.64
CA ARG A 137 8.20 12.94 -3.37
C ARG A 137 8.64 14.32 -2.89
N CYS A 138 9.91 14.68 -3.03
CA CYS A 138 10.40 16.01 -2.66
C CYS A 138 9.74 17.09 -3.52
N ALA A 139 9.61 16.86 -4.82
CA ALA A 139 8.89 17.77 -5.72
C ALA A 139 7.41 17.89 -5.35
N GLU A 140 6.74 16.78 -5.04
CA GLU A 140 5.34 16.78 -4.59
C GLU A 140 5.17 17.58 -3.29
N VAL A 141 5.96 17.31 -2.26
CA VAL A 141 5.90 18.01 -0.96
C VAL A 141 6.13 19.51 -1.13
N PHE A 142 7.13 19.90 -1.92
CA PHE A 142 7.41 21.31 -2.19
C PHE A 142 6.21 21.99 -2.87
N ASN A 143 5.64 21.35 -3.90
CA ASN A 143 4.48 21.90 -4.60
C ASN A 143 3.23 22.00 -3.71
N ILE A 144 2.99 21.03 -2.82
CA ILE A 144 1.91 21.09 -1.82
C ILE A 144 2.08 22.34 -0.93
N GLN A 145 3.30 22.62 -0.47
CA GLN A 145 3.60 23.78 0.36
C GLN A 145 3.38 25.10 -0.39
N VAL A 146 3.88 25.20 -1.63
CA VAL A 146 3.70 26.38 -2.49
C VAL A 146 2.21 26.63 -2.77
N GLN A 147 1.46 25.61 -3.16
CA GLN A 147 0.02 25.76 -3.45
C GLN A 147 -0.78 26.11 -2.21
N GLY A 148 -0.46 25.52 -1.05
CA GLY A 148 -1.08 25.86 0.22
C GLY A 148 -0.86 27.32 0.59
N LEU A 149 0.38 27.81 0.46
CA LEU A 149 0.72 29.21 0.72
C LEU A 149 0.03 30.16 -0.28
N ALA A 150 0.11 29.87 -1.57
CA ALA A 150 -0.53 30.69 -2.61
C ALA A 150 -2.05 30.81 -2.40
N THR A 151 -2.70 29.70 -2.03
CA THR A 151 -4.14 29.69 -1.73
C THR A 151 -4.46 30.57 -0.52
N ARG A 152 -3.65 30.50 0.54
CA ARG A 152 -3.82 31.36 1.72
C ARG A 152 -3.63 32.83 1.41
N LEU A 153 -2.64 33.19 0.58
CA LEU A 153 -2.38 34.57 0.19
C LEU A 153 -3.54 35.15 -0.62
N ARG A 154 -4.06 34.40 -1.59
CA ARG A 154 -5.25 34.80 -2.36
C ARG A 154 -6.47 35.00 -1.47
N ALA A 155 -6.73 34.07 -0.54
CA ALA A 155 -7.89 34.13 0.34
C ALA A 155 -7.84 35.30 1.35
N THR A 156 -6.64 35.69 1.79
CA THR A 156 -6.45 36.76 2.78
C THR A 156 -6.24 38.14 2.15
N GLY A 157 -5.87 38.21 0.87
CA GLY A 157 -5.52 39.45 0.19
C GLY A 157 -4.22 40.11 0.69
N LEU A 158 -3.41 39.37 1.46
CA LEU A 158 -2.13 39.86 1.97
C LEU A 158 -1.18 40.17 0.81
N LYS A 159 -0.60 41.38 0.83
CA LYS A 159 0.38 41.83 -0.16
C LYS A 159 1.83 41.64 0.28
N THR A 160 2.03 41.39 1.57
CA THR A 160 3.36 41.28 2.19
C THR A 160 3.40 40.07 3.09
N LEU A 161 4.47 39.29 2.97
CA LEU A 161 4.78 38.18 3.86
C LEU A 161 5.96 38.58 4.75
N VAL A 162 5.87 38.33 6.06
CA VAL A 162 6.96 38.57 6.99
C VAL A 162 7.50 37.22 7.46
N LEU A 163 8.77 36.97 7.18
CA LEU A 163 9.47 35.73 7.54
C LEU A 163 10.79 36.07 8.25
N GLY A 164 11.01 35.51 9.43
CA GLY A 164 12.30 35.56 10.10
C GLY A 164 13.23 34.48 9.55
N VAL A 165 14.40 34.87 9.03
CA VAL A 165 15.38 33.93 8.45
C VAL A 165 16.56 33.80 9.40
N SER A 166 16.73 32.61 9.99
CA SER A 166 17.82 32.31 10.93
C SER A 166 19.05 31.68 10.27
N GLY A 167 18.89 31.19 9.02
CA GLY A 167 19.92 30.41 8.31
C GLY A 167 19.87 28.90 8.60
N GLY A 168 18.95 28.45 9.46
CA GLY A 168 18.66 27.03 9.67
C GLY A 168 17.81 26.44 8.55
N LEU A 169 17.86 25.11 8.40
CA LEU A 169 17.17 24.34 7.33
C LEU A 169 15.71 24.77 7.15
N ASP A 170 14.95 24.85 8.24
CA ASP A 170 13.51 25.18 8.18
C ASP A 170 13.28 26.60 7.68
N SER A 171 14.06 27.58 8.15
CA SER A 171 13.91 28.98 7.75
C SER A 171 14.33 29.23 6.31
N THR A 172 15.36 28.50 5.84
CA THR A 172 15.80 28.53 4.44
C THR A 172 14.76 27.88 3.54
N HIS A 173 14.23 26.71 3.91
CA HIS A 173 13.20 26.02 3.14
C HIS A 173 11.90 26.84 3.07
N ALA A 174 11.47 27.42 4.20
CA ALA A 174 10.32 28.31 4.23
C ALA A 174 10.50 29.52 3.31
N LEU A 175 11.70 30.11 3.28
CA LEU A 175 12.02 31.20 2.36
C LEU A 175 11.91 30.74 0.89
N LEU A 176 12.45 29.58 0.54
CA LEU A 176 12.37 29.02 -0.81
C LEU A 176 10.93 28.74 -1.27
N VAL A 177 10.05 28.34 -0.35
CA VAL A 177 8.62 28.15 -0.64
C VAL A 177 7.89 29.50 -0.87
N CYS A 178 8.38 30.59 -0.27
CA CYS A 178 7.75 31.91 -0.36
C CYS A 178 8.16 32.72 -1.61
N CYS A 179 9.37 32.49 -2.13
CA CYS A 179 9.93 33.21 -3.27
C CYS A 179 9.39 32.70 -4.61
#